data_AF-A0A930EWT1-F1
#
_entry.id   AF-A0A930EWT1-F1
#
_cell.length_a   1.000
_cell.length_b   1.000
_cell.length_c   1.000
_cell.angle_alpha   90.00
_cell.angle_beta   90.00
_cell.angle_gamma   90.00
#
_symmetry.space_group_name_H-M   'P 1'
#
loop_
_entity.id
_entity.type
_entity.pdbx_description
1 polymer ?
#
loop_
_entity_poly.entity_id
_entity_poly.type
_entity_poly.pdbx_seq_one_letter_code
_entity_poly.pdbx_strand_id
1 'polypeptide(L)'
;MKNIRKVILTFLTLILVLNLSACHSSSNNAKRNVNTFITELRDAKSVEYVSQVYRKYLYTGDDERTILTEMETRQGMIQFEPQVFLEVYNSIEGMRDDFQAPALFEEELITFGTPYRLDHGSRIYSPSKGVTYTGYVNKQKQFEWRKAEDWSYVKEVEAPKLGRNEEFLKLYETYSDKFTRSEDNQFVYLEFNGDVKDNLDLIEAFHSSVFESNMFVEPRDNITAVDIQIKLVMEKVKKGNKLIPSEAKIILTTSLENKEEKWTAKSEDHFEYYYRNLNNVEEIKKPEGVTLK
;
A
#
# COMPACT_ATOMS: atom_id res chain seq x y z
N MET A 1 47.82 15.61 31.67
CA MET A 1 46.66 16.06 30.83
C MET A 1 46.76 15.68 29.35
N LYS A 2 47.88 15.88 28.64
CA LYS A 2 48.01 15.53 27.20
C LYS A 2 47.76 14.04 26.87
N ASN A 3 48.28 13.13 27.70
CA ASN A 3 48.14 11.69 27.46
C ASN A 3 46.70 11.18 27.72
N ILE A 4 46.01 11.74 28.72
CA ILE A 4 44.59 11.41 29.01
C ILE A 4 43.69 11.89 27.86
N ARG A 5 43.93 13.10 27.32
CA ARG A 5 43.20 13.60 26.13
C ARG A 5 43.41 12.72 24.90
N LYS A 6 44.62 12.20 24.68
CA LYS A 6 44.90 11.26 23.58
C LYS A 6 44.16 9.93 23.76
N VAL A 7 44.13 9.37 24.97
CA VAL A 7 43.42 8.11 25.26
C VAL A 7 41.90 8.27 25.08
N ILE A 8 41.32 9.36 25.58
CA ILE A 8 39.89 9.65 25.39
C ILE A 8 39.56 9.83 23.90
N LEU A 9 40.40 10.53 23.15
CA LEU A 9 40.21 10.72 21.72
C LEU A 9 40.27 9.39 20.97
N THR A 10 41.26 8.54 21.25
CA THR A 10 41.39 7.21 20.64
C THR A 10 40.17 6.33 20.95
N PHE A 11 39.67 6.36 22.19
CA PHE A 11 38.49 5.61 22.61
C PHE A 11 37.21 6.10 21.92
N LEU A 12 37.03 7.42 21.77
CA LEU A 12 35.91 8.00 21.02
C LEU A 12 35.96 7.64 19.53
N THR A 13 37.14 7.69 18.89
CA THR A 13 37.30 7.21 17.51
C THR A 13 37.01 5.72 17.38
N LEU A 14 37.40 4.88 18.35
CA LEU A 14 37.10 3.45 18.33
C LEU A 14 35.60 3.19 18.43
N ILE A 15 34.90 3.88 19.34
CA ILE A 15 33.43 3.81 19.46
C ILE A 15 32.77 4.26 18.15
N LEU A 16 33.25 5.36 17.54
CA LEU A 16 32.71 5.85 16.28
C LEU A 16 32.89 4.82 15.15
N VAL A 17 34.07 4.19 15.05
CA VAL A 17 34.38 3.16 14.05
C VAL A 17 33.54 1.89 14.27
N LEU A 18 33.32 1.48 15.52
CA LEU A 18 32.47 0.33 15.85
C LEU A 18 30.99 0.61 15.52
N ASN A 19 30.49 1.81 15.84
CA ASN A 19 29.13 2.23 15.50
C ASN A 19 28.92 2.33 13.98
N LEU A 20 29.90 2.89 13.24
CA LEU A 20 29.86 2.95 11.78
C LEU A 20 29.86 1.55 11.16
N SER A 21 30.65 0.62 11.70
CA SER A 21 30.71 -0.77 11.21
C SER A 21 29.41 -1.54 11.48
N ALA A 22 28.77 -1.31 12.63
CA ALA A 22 27.48 -1.90 12.99
C ALA A 22 26.31 -1.32 12.16
N CYS A 23 26.30 0.00 11.92
CA CYS A 23 25.35 0.62 11.01
C CYS A 23 25.53 0.12 9.57
N HIS A 24 26.78 -0.05 9.13
CA HIS A 24 27.08 -0.53 7.78
C HIS A 24 26.68 -2.00 7.57
N SER A 25 26.90 -2.87 8.57
CA SER A 25 26.45 -4.27 8.49
C SER A 25 24.92 -4.38 8.55
N SER A 26 24.25 -3.56 9.38
CA SER A 26 22.79 -3.50 9.45
C SER A 26 22.16 -3.03 8.13
N SER A 27 22.70 -1.96 7.53
CA SER A 27 22.24 -1.42 6.24
C SER A 27 22.45 -2.41 5.09
N ASN A 28 23.62 -3.06 4.99
CA ASN A 28 23.87 -4.09 3.97
C ASN A 28 22.95 -5.31 4.14
N ASN A 29 22.58 -5.65 5.37
CA ASN A 29 21.60 -6.70 5.64
C ASN A 29 20.18 -6.24 5.25
N ALA A 30 19.81 -5.00 5.55
CA ALA A 30 18.52 -4.42 5.18
C ALA A 30 18.31 -4.46 3.66
N LYS A 31 19.24 -3.91 2.87
CA LYS A 31 19.16 -3.89 1.40
C LYS A 31 18.96 -5.30 0.82
N ARG A 32 19.77 -6.26 1.27
CA ARG A 32 19.67 -7.65 0.83
C ARG A 32 18.31 -8.24 1.16
N ASN A 33 17.78 -7.99 2.35
CA ASN A 33 16.46 -8.46 2.76
C ASN A 33 15.34 -7.78 1.96
N VAL A 34 15.45 -6.50 1.61
CA VAL A 34 14.52 -5.81 0.70
C VAL A 34 14.54 -6.49 -0.68
N ASN A 35 15.72 -6.79 -1.22
CA ASN A 35 15.83 -7.49 -2.50
C ASN A 35 15.21 -8.90 -2.45
N THR A 36 15.39 -9.63 -1.34
CA THR A 36 14.70 -10.90 -1.12
C THR A 36 13.19 -10.71 -1.08
N PHE A 37 12.69 -9.69 -0.38
CA PHE A 37 11.26 -9.36 -0.33
C PHE A 37 10.70 -9.13 -1.73
N ILE A 38 11.36 -8.27 -2.53
CA ILE A 38 10.98 -7.97 -3.91
C ILE A 38 10.93 -9.25 -4.75
N THR A 39 11.96 -10.08 -4.66
CA THR A 39 12.07 -11.32 -5.46
C THR A 39 10.95 -12.31 -5.10
N GLU A 40 10.75 -12.58 -3.81
CA GLU A 40 9.73 -13.53 -3.35
C GLU A 40 8.31 -13.07 -3.68
N LEU A 41 8.04 -11.75 -3.60
CA LEU A 41 6.74 -11.21 -3.96
C LEU A 41 6.53 -11.22 -5.48
N ARG A 42 7.54 -10.83 -6.27
CA ARG A 42 7.53 -10.87 -7.74
C ARG A 42 7.30 -12.29 -8.26
N ASP A 43 8.00 -13.26 -7.71
CA ASP A 43 7.96 -14.67 -8.15
C ASP A 43 6.79 -15.45 -7.53
N ALA A 44 5.99 -14.82 -6.66
CA ALA A 44 4.81 -15.45 -6.10
C ALA A 44 3.85 -15.91 -7.20
N LYS A 45 3.36 -17.13 -7.06
CA LYS A 45 2.40 -17.80 -7.95
C LYS A 45 0.97 -17.67 -7.42
N SER A 46 0.82 -17.61 -6.10
CA SER A 46 -0.47 -17.46 -5.46
C SER A 46 -0.33 -16.85 -4.06
N VAL A 47 -1.41 -16.24 -3.56
CA VAL A 47 -1.44 -15.65 -2.22
C VAL A 47 -2.87 -15.53 -1.71
N GLU A 48 -3.07 -15.77 -0.41
CA GLU A 48 -4.25 -15.35 0.33
C GLU A 48 -3.93 -14.01 0.97
N TYR A 49 -4.82 -13.04 0.89
CA TYR A 49 -4.47 -11.67 1.24
C TYR A 49 -5.60 -10.91 1.92
N VAL A 50 -5.20 -9.87 2.63
CA VAL A 50 -6.04 -8.73 2.98
C VAL A 50 -5.32 -7.48 2.47
N SER A 51 -6.02 -6.60 1.78
CA SER A 51 -5.50 -5.29 1.39
C SER A 51 -6.44 -4.18 1.83
N GLN A 52 -5.85 -3.08 2.26
CA GLN A 52 -6.55 -1.84 2.57
C GLN A 52 -5.77 -0.70 1.92
N VAL A 53 -6.43 0.00 1.02
CA VAL A 53 -5.91 1.21 0.39
C VAL A 53 -6.83 2.34 0.79
N TYR A 54 -6.27 3.44 1.25
CA TYR A 54 -7.03 4.60 1.71
C TYR A 54 -6.33 5.87 1.28
N ARG A 55 -7.09 6.85 0.80
CA ARG A 55 -6.65 8.22 0.56
C ARG A 55 -7.53 9.17 1.33
N LYS A 56 -6.90 10.20 1.89
CA LYS A 56 -7.55 11.42 2.32
C LYS A 56 -6.85 12.62 1.73
N TYR A 57 -7.57 13.38 0.93
CA TYR A 57 -7.10 14.61 0.33
C TYR A 57 -7.87 15.79 0.91
N LEU A 58 -7.16 16.71 1.54
CA LEU A 58 -7.70 17.96 2.06
C LEU A 58 -7.27 19.09 1.14
N TYR A 59 -8.24 19.78 0.55
CA TYR A 59 -8.06 21.04 -0.14
C TYR A 59 -8.49 22.20 0.76
N THR A 60 -7.79 23.32 0.71
CA THR A 60 -8.11 24.55 1.43
C THR A 60 -7.82 25.74 0.54
N GLY A 61 -8.87 26.40 0.05
CA GLY A 61 -8.81 27.67 -0.67
C GLY A 61 -9.31 28.82 0.21
N ASP A 62 -9.45 30.00 -0.40
CA ASP A 62 -9.89 31.23 0.28
C ASP A 62 -11.35 31.12 0.80
N ASP A 63 -12.24 30.46 0.05
CA ASP A 63 -13.69 30.44 0.32
C ASP A 63 -14.23 29.08 0.78
N GLU A 64 -13.47 28.00 0.60
CA GLU A 64 -13.93 26.64 0.91
C GLU A 64 -12.80 25.69 1.32
N ARG A 65 -13.16 24.72 2.17
CA ARG A 65 -12.34 23.53 2.44
C ARG A 65 -13.10 22.29 2.06
N THR A 66 -12.40 21.38 1.38
CA THR A 66 -12.99 20.13 0.88
C THR A 66 -12.12 18.95 1.31
N ILE A 67 -12.76 17.92 1.85
CA ILE A 67 -12.15 16.62 2.11
C ILE A 67 -12.66 15.65 1.04
N LEU A 68 -11.73 15.01 0.32
CA LEU A 68 -11.99 13.87 -0.53
C LEU A 68 -11.42 12.63 0.16
N THR A 69 -12.22 11.57 0.21
CA THR A 69 -11.80 10.27 0.74
C THR A 69 -12.04 9.18 -0.28
N GLU A 70 -11.08 8.28 -0.42
CA GLU A 70 -11.21 7.09 -1.24
C GLU A 70 -10.71 5.91 -0.41
N MET A 71 -11.43 4.79 -0.42
CA MET A 71 -11.03 3.58 0.29
C MET A 71 -11.37 2.35 -0.52
N GLU A 72 -10.45 1.40 -0.58
CA GLU A 72 -10.64 0.06 -1.12
C GLU A 72 -10.19 -0.97 -0.08
N THR A 73 -11.03 -1.97 0.19
CA THR A 73 -10.68 -3.12 1.00
C THR A 73 -10.97 -4.40 0.25
N ARG A 74 -10.00 -5.33 0.28
CA ARG A 74 -10.11 -6.60 -0.41
C ARG A 74 -9.62 -7.71 0.50
N GLN A 75 -10.33 -8.82 0.50
CA GLN A 75 -9.94 -10.03 1.22
C GLN A 75 -10.23 -11.23 0.35
N GLY A 76 -9.21 -12.04 0.06
CA GLY A 76 -9.42 -13.17 -0.82
C GLY A 76 -8.16 -13.95 -1.12
N MET A 77 -8.23 -14.66 -2.24
CA MET A 77 -7.16 -15.48 -2.78
C MET A 77 -6.97 -15.15 -4.24
N ILE A 78 -5.72 -15.16 -4.69
CA ILE A 78 -5.35 -15.01 -6.10
C ILE A 78 -4.31 -16.04 -6.51
N GLN A 79 -4.47 -16.61 -7.70
CA GLN A 79 -3.43 -17.25 -8.50
C GLN A 79 -3.05 -16.27 -9.60
N PHE A 80 -1.75 -15.99 -9.77
CA PHE A 80 -1.31 -14.95 -10.69
C PHE A 80 -1.24 -15.44 -12.13
N GLU A 81 -0.82 -16.70 -12.35
CA GLU A 81 -0.67 -17.28 -13.69
C GLU A 81 -1.14 -18.74 -13.74
N PRO A 82 -2.20 -19.07 -14.50
CA PRO A 82 -3.16 -18.12 -15.09
C PRO A 82 -3.88 -17.30 -14.01
N GLN A 83 -4.23 -16.04 -14.34
CA GLN A 83 -4.89 -15.15 -13.38
C GLN A 83 -6.27 -15.65 -12.99
N VAL A 84 -6.45 -16.03 -11.72
CA VAL A 84 -7.74 -16.39 -11.12
C VAL A 84 -7.81 -15.78 -9.73
N PHE A 85 -8.93 -15.15 -9.36
CA PHE A 85 -9.12 -14.69 -7.98
C PHE A 85 -10.56 -14.83 -7.50
N LEU A 86 -10.69 -15.00 -6.19
CA LEU A 86 -11.96 -15.04 -5.46
C LEU A 86 -11.79 -14.21 -4.20
N GLU A 87 -12.65 -13.22 -4.02
CA GLU A 87 -12.50 -12.23 -2.94
C GLU A 87 -13.83 -11.63 -2.49
N VAL A 88 -13.78 -10.95 -1.35
CA VAL A 88 -14.73 -9.93 -0.94
C VAL A 88 -14.07 -8.58 -1.22
N TYR A 89 -14.78 -7.71 -1.91
CA TYR A 89 -14.34 -6.39 -2.34
C TYR A 89 -15.29 -5.33 -1.80
N ASN A 90 -14.77 -4.24 -1.26
CA ASN A 90 -15.54 -3.07 -0.88
C ASN A 90 -14.76 -1.81 -1.25
N SER A 91 -15.44 -0.84 -1.85
CA SER A 91 -14.87 0.47 -2.12
C SER A 91 -15.86 1.58 -1.80
N ILE A 92 -15.34 2.69 -1.33
CA ILE A 92 -16.12 3.89 -1.05
C ILE A 92 -15.32 5.13 -1.45
N GLU A 93 -16.03 6.09 -2.01
CA GLU A 93 -15.53 7.43 -2.31
C GLU A 93 -16.46 8.42 -1.62
N GLY A 94 -15.88 9.47 -1.07
CA GLY A 94 -16.57 10.50 -0.31
C GLY A 94 -16.02 11.87 -0.63
N MET A 95 -16.90 12.87 -0.61
CA MET A 95 -16.55 14.27 -0.67
C MET A 95 -17.35 15.01 0.40
N ARG A 96 -16.68 15.90 1.12
CA ARG A 96 -17.33 16.79 2.09
C ARG A 96 -16.72 18.17 2.05
N ASP A 97 -17.59 19.15 1.88
CA ASP A 97 -17.24 20.57 2.05
C ASP A 97 -17.58 21.03 3.47
N ASP A 98 -16.79 21.94 4.01
CA ASP A 98 -16.93 22.40 5.39
C ASP A 98 -18.22 23.19 5.65
N PHE A 99 -18.70 23.96 4.67
CA PHE A 99 -19.93 24.75 4.79
C PHE A 99 -21.22 23.90 4.83
N GLN A 100 -21.21 22.68 4.28
CA GLN A 100 -22.41 21.83 4.23
C GLN A 100 -22.73 21.21 5.58
N ALA A 101 -21.69 20.78 6.32
CA ALA A 101 -21.85 20.14 7.63
C ALA A 101 -20.59 20.34 8.50
N PRO A 102 -20.39 21.53 9.10
CA PRO A 102 -19.15 21.89 9.78
C PRO A 102 -18.72 20.90 10.87
N ALA A 103 -19.66 20.40 11.67
CA ALA A 103 -19.36 19.44 12.73
C ALA A 103 -18.86 18.09 12.19
N LEU A 104 -19.48 17.60 11.10
CA LEU A 104 -19.04 16.35 10.45
C LEU A 104 -17.73 16.55 9.71
N PHE A 105 -17.48 17.73 9.15
CA PHE A 105 -16.20 18.06 8.52
C PHE A 105 -15.05 18.02 9.52
N GLU A 106 -15.19 18.64 10.69
CA GLU A 106 -14.14 18.61 11.72
C GLU A 106 -13.93 17.19 12.29
N GLU A 107 -14.99 16.38 12.41
CA GLU A 107 -14.88 14.96 12.76
C GLU A 107 -14.11 14.17 11.69
N GLU A 108 -14.45 14.36 10.41
CA GLU A 108 -13.77 13.70 9.29
C GLU A 108 -12.33 14.18 9.14
N LEU A 109 -12.03 15.44 9.49
CA LEU A 109 -10.68 16.00 9.48
C LEU A 109 -9.74 15.29 10.46
N ILE A 110 -10.22 14.87 11.63
CA ILE A 110 -9.41 14.15 12.64
C ILE A 110 -9.52 12.63 12.54
N THR A 111 -10.53 12.13 11.84
CA THR A 111 -10.72 10.69 11.64
C THR A 111 -9.96 10.24 10.39
N PHE A 112 -9.20 9.16 10.51
CA PHE A 112 -8.58 8.47 9.38
C PHE A 112 -9.31 7.16 9.18
N GLY A 113 -9.82 6.95 7.97
CA GLY A 113 -10.50 5.72 7.55
C GLY A 113 -11.48 5.20 8.60
N THR A 114 -12.75 5.61 8.57
CA THR A 114 -13.77 4.81 9.24
C THR A 114 -13.78 3.45 8.54
N PRO A 115 -13.43 2.33 9.21
CA PRO A 115 -13.53 1.02 8.59
C PRO A 115 -15.01 0.79 8.32
N TYR A 116 -15.45 1.12 7.10
CA TYR A 116 -16.80 0.82 6.69
C TYR A 116 -16.93 -0.69 6.75
N ARG A 117 -18.02 -1.14 7.34
CA ARG A 117 -18.24 -2.53 7.65
C ARG A 117 -18.08 -3.35 6.36
N LEU A 118 -17.31 -4.42 6.41
CA LEU A 118 -17.22 -5.44 5.35
C LEU A 118 -18.58 -6.15 5.11
N ASP A 119 -19.66 -5.77 5.82
CA ASP A 119 -20.99 -6.34 5.69
C ASP A 119 -21.69 -5.99 4.35
N HIS A 120 -21.21 -4.98 3.64
CA HIS A 120 -21.68 -4.58 2.31
C HIS A 120 -20.71 -4.93 1.16
N GLY A 121 -19.67 -5.73 1.43
CA GLY A 121 -18.71 -6.14 0.39
C GLY A 121 -19.35 -7.02 -0.70
N SER A 122 -18.96 -6.77 -1.95
CA SER A 122 -19.32 -7.60 -3.09
C SER A 122 -18.45 -8.86 -3.12
N ARG A 123 -19.05 -10.03 -3.36
CA ARG A 123 -18.27 -11.24 -3.64
C ARG A 123 -17.86 -11.22 -5.10
N ILE A 124 -16.56 -11.30 -5.37
CA ILE A 124 -16.01 -11.22 -6.72
C ILE A 124 -15.29 -12.51 -7.05
N TYR A 125 -15.58 -13.05 -8.23
CA TYR A 125 -14.84 -14.17 -8.81
C TYR A 125 -14.38 -13.79 -10.22
N SER A 126 -13.09 -13.92 -10.48
CA SER A 126 -12.52 -13.75 -11.82
C SER A 126 -11.80 -15.03 -12.22
N PRO A 127 -12.29 -15.74 -13.26
CA PRO A 127 -11.62 -16.94 -13.79
C PRO A 127 -10.46 -16.61 -14.75
N SER A 128 -10.36 -15.36 -15.21
CA SER A 128 -9.35 -14.89 -16.15
C SER A 128 -9.33 -13.37 -16.20
N LYS A 129 -8.21 -12.79 -16.64
CA LYS A 129 -8.09 -11.34 -16.90
C LYS A 129 -9.24 -10.85 -17.80
N GLY A 130 -9.85 -9.72 -17.44
CA GLY A 130 -10.98 -9.14 -18.18
C GLY A 130 -12.34 -9.78 -17.92
N VAL A 131 -12.42 -10.82 -17.07
CA VAL A 131 -13.68 -11.51 -16.78
C VAL A 131 -13.96 -11.44 -15.29
N THR A 132 -15.06 -10.79 -14.93
CA THR A 132 -15.49 -10.62 -13.52
C THR A 132 -16.92 -11.10 -13.36
N TYR A 133 -17.15 -11.90 -12.31
CA TYR A 133 -18.45 -12.28 -11.81
C TYR A 133 -18.66 -11.69 -10.42
N THR A 134 -19.83 -11.11 -10.18
CA THR A 134 -20.23 -10.57 -8.88
C THR A 134 -21.39 -11.37 -8.33
N GLY A 135 -21.22 -11.82 -7.09
CA GLY A 135 -22.24 -12.51 -6.31
C GLY A 135 -23.20 -11.51 -5.70
N TYR A 136 -24.50 -11.75 -5.85
CA TYR A 136 -25.54 -10.86 -5.32
C TYR A 136 -26.77 -11.66 -4.90
N VAL A 137 -27.62 -11.02 -4.08
CA VAL A 137 -28.90 -11.58 -3.67
C VAL A 137 -30.01 -10.97 -4.52
N ASN A 138 -30.75 -11.82 -5.22
CA ASN A 138 -31.81 -11.38 -6.13
C ASN A 138 -33.12 -11.02 -5.40
N LYS A 139 -34.14 -10.60 -6.15
CA LYS A 139 -35.46 -10.21 -5.60
C LYS A 139 -36.16 -11.35 -4.85
N GLN A 140 -35.84 -12.60 -5.19
CA GLN A 140 -36.34 -13.82 -4.55
C GLN A 140 -35.51 -14.22 -3.32
N LYS A 141 -34.57 -13.40 -2.88
CA LYS A 141 -33.63 -13.67 -1.78
C LYS A 141 -32.72 -14.88 -2.04
N GLN A 142 -32.45 -15.20 -3.31
CA GLN A 142 -31.53 -16.25 -3.71
C GLN A 142 -30.20 -15.64 -4.12
N PHE A 143 -29.09 -16.30 -3.74
CA PHE A 143 -27.77 -15.89 -4.16
C PHE A 143 -27.48 -16.39 -5.58
N GLU A 144 -27.01 -15.51 -6.45
CA GLU A 144 -26.59 -15.83 -7.81
C GLU A 144 -25.36 -15.01 -8.23
N TRP A 145 -24.69 -15.48 -9.27
CA TRP A 145 -23.53 -14.82 -9.88
C TRP A 145 -23.91 -14.19 -11.21
N ARG A 146 -23.52 -12.94 -11.43
CA ARG A 146 -23.65 -12.25 -12.72
C ARG A 146 -22.28 -11.87 -13.26
N LYS A 147 -22.09 -12.02 -14.56
CA LYS A 147 -20.94 -11.45 -15.26
C LYS A 147 -21.10 -9.93 -15.34
N ALA A 148 -20.02 -9.17 -15.21
CA ALA A 148 -20.06 -7.71 -15.25
C ALA A 148 -20.71 -7.15 -16.53
N GLU A 149 -20.41 -7.75 -17.68
CA GLU A 149 -20.99 -7.36 -18.98
C GLU A 149 -22.51 -7.54 -19.07
N ASP A 150 -23.08 -8.48 -18.32
CA ASP A 150 -24.51 -8.81 -18.37
C ASP A 150 -25.36 -7.88 -17.47
N TRP A 151 -24.72 -6.99 -16.69
CA TRP A 151 -25.42 -6.17 -15.72
C TRP A 151 -24.74 -4.82 -15.48
N SER A 152 -25.41 -3.74 -15.92
CA SER A 152 -24.92 -2.35 -15.82
C SER A 152 -24.55 -1.85 -14.42
N TYR A 153 -24.95 -2.57 -13.36
CA TYR A 153 -24.65 -2.21 -11.97
C TYR A 153 -23.41 -2.93 -11.44
N VAL A 154 -22.86 -3.88 -12.20
CA VAL A 154 -21.63 -4.59 -11.87
C VAL A 154 -20.50 -4.00 -12.71
N LYS A 155 -19.50 -3.44 -12.04
CA LYS A 155 -18.27 -2.98 -12.70
C LYS A 155 -17.28 -4.14 -12.81
N GLU A 156 -16.48 -4.12 -13.86
CA GLU A 156 -15.27 -4.93 -13.90
C GLU A 156 -14.37 -4.54 -12.72
N VAL A 157 -13.82 -5.53 -12.04
CA VAL A 157 -12.89 -5.33 -10.92
C VAL A 157 -11.55 -5.85 -11.37
N GLU A 158 -10.54 -4.97 -11.38
CA GLU A 158 -9.18 -5.35 -11.72
C GLU A 158 -8.61 -6.34 -10.69
N ALA A 159 -7.61 -7.12 -11.11
CA ALA A 159 -6.86 -7.96 -10.18
C ALA A 159 -6.22 -7.11 -9.07
N PRO A 160 -6.18 -7.61 -7.83
CA PRO A 160 -5.55 -6.92 -6.71
C PRO A 160 -4.05 -6.73 -6.98
N LYS A 161 -3.58 -5.48 -6.84
CA LYS A 161 -2.17 -5.12 -7.08
C LYS A 161 -1.24 -5.71 -6.01
N LEU A 162 -1.70 -5.77 -4.76
CA LEU A 162 -1.03 -6.41 -3.62
C LEU A 162 0.41 -5.94 -3.37
N GLY A 163 0.74 -4.69 -3.72
CA GLY A 163 2.10 -4.17 -3.64
C GLY A 163 3.15 -4.96 -4.43
N ARG A 164 2.70 -5.74 -5.44
CA ARG A 164 3.52 -6.64 -6.26
C ARG A 164 3.73 -6.11 -7.68
N ASN A 165 2.92 -5.16 -8.14
CA ASN A 165 3.12 -4.56 -9.46
C ASN A 165 4.46 -3.81 -9.52
N GLU A 166 4.98 -3.66 -10.74
CA GLU A 166 6.34 -3.17 -10.97
C GLU A 166 6.62 -1.81 -10.35
N GLU A 167 5.62 -0.94 -10.28
CA GLU A 167 5.75 0.40 -9.72
C GLU A 167 6.03 0.35 -8.21
N PHE A 168 5.41 -0.57 -7.46
CA PHE A 168 5.74 -0.82 -6.05
C PHE A 168 7.13 -1.44 -5.90
N LEU A 169 7.46 -2.42 -6.74
CA LEU A 169 8.75 -3.10 -6.65
C LEU A 169 9.91 -2.15 -6.93
N LYS A 170 9.76 -1.25 -7.92
CA LYS A 170 10.74 -0.18 -8.21
C LYS A 170 10.87 0.81 -7.07
N LEU A 171 9.77 1.16 -6.39
CA LEU A 171 9.81 2.01 -5.20
C LEU A 171 10.68 1.37 -4.11
N TYR A 172 10.45 0.08 -3.81
CA TYR A 172 11.25 -0.66 -2.82
C TYR A 172 12.73 -0.78 -3.24
N GLU A 173 12.98 -1.07 -4.52
CA GLU A 173 14.32 -1.22 -5.06
C GLU A 173 15.12 0.09 -4.96
N THR A 174 14.51 1.20 -5.38
CA THR A 174 15.12 2.54 -5.38
C THR A 174 15.57 2.96 -3.98
N TYR A 175 14.75 2.68 -2.97
CA TYR A 175 15.06 3.03 -1.58
C TYR A 175 15.71 1.92 -0.78
N SER A 176 16.04 0.77 -1.39
CA SER A 176 16.56 -0.42 -0.69
C SER A 176 17.76 -0.16 0.23
N ASP A 177 18.66 0.75 -0.15
CA ASP A 177 19.84 1.15 0.64
C ASP A 177 19.51 2.05 1.85
N LYS A 178 18.31 2.61 1.89
CA LYS A 178 17.83 3.51 2.96
C LYS A 178 17.08 2.79 4.06
N PHE A 179 16.74 1.51 3.86
CA PHE A 179 16.05 0.71 4.86
C PHE A 179 16.95 0.43 6.07
N THR A 180 16.32 0.47 7.23
CA THR A 180 16.85 -0.07 8.48
C THR A 180 16.28 -1.46 8.72
N ARG A 181 17.03 -2.31 9.43
CA ARG A 181 16.61 -3.67 9.76
C ARG A 181 16.50 -3.86 11.26
N SER A 182 15.38 -4.40 11.71
CA SER A 182 15.20 -4.96 13.05
C SER A 182 14.56 -6.35 12.95
N GLU A 183 14.58 -7.13 14.04
CA GLU A 183 13.99 -8.46 14.04
C GLU A 183 13.59 -8.92 15.44
N ASP A 184 12.60 -9.79 15.52
CA ASP A 184 12.25 -10.55 16.72
C ASP A 184 12.37 -12.07 16.47
N ASN A 185 11.76 -12.92 17.30
CA ASN A 185 11.85 -14.37 17.13
C ASN A 185 11.13 -14.90 15.87
N GLN A 186 10.12 -14.20 15.37
CA GLN A 186 9.27 -14.64 14.26
C GLN A 186 9.42 -13.78 13.00
N PHE A 187 9.79 -12.50 13.12
CA PHE A 187 9.77 -11.57 12.01
C PHE A 187 11.08 -10.79 11.83
N VAL A 188 11.32 -10.38 10.59
CA VAL A 188 12.27 -9.34 10.22
C VAL A 188 11.48 -8.13 9.74
N TYR A 189 11.80 -6.95 10.25
CA TYR A 189 11.20 -5.68 9.89
C TYR A 189 12.20 -4.84 9.12
N LEU A 190 11.76 -4.29 7.99
CA LEU A 190 12.53 -3.39 7.14
C LEU A 190 11.76 -2.08 7.09
N GLU A 191 12.37 -1.00 7.58
CA GLU A 191 11.70 0.30 7.68
C GLU A 191 12.52 1.41 7.02
N PHE A 192 11.87 2.20 6.17
CA PHE A 192 12.41 3.41 5.57
C PHE A 192 11.42 4.56 5.78
N ASN A 193 11.91 5.68 6.30
CA ASN A 193 11.15 6.93 6.41
C ASN A 193 12.01 8.06 5.83
N GLY A 194 11.45 8.89 4.95
CA GLY A 194 12.18 10.03 4.42
C GLY A 194 11.42 10.87 3.40
N ASP A 195 12.01 12.02 3.09
CA ASP A 195 11.59 12.89 2.01
C ASP A 195 12.00 12.28 0.66
N VAL A 196 11.05 12.23 -0.27
CA VAL A 196 11.19 11.67 -1.61
C VAL A 196 10.80 12.66 -2.71
N LYS A 197 10.67 13.95 -2.38
CA LYS A 197 10.31 15.02 -3.32
C LYS A 197 11.22 15.09 -4.54
N ASP A 198 12.48 14.68 -4.45
CA ASP A 198 13.41 14.70 -5.60
C ASP A 198 13.13 13.57 -6.63
N ASN A 199 12.22 12.62 -6.34
CA ASN A 199 11.89 11.49 -7.22
C ASN A 199 10.40 11.47 -7.62
N LEU A 200 9.83 12.63 -7.95
CA LEU A 200 8.40 12.74 -8.27
C LEU A 200 7.92 11.79 -9.38
N ASP A 201 8.72 11.51 -10.42
CA ASP A 201 8.34 10.56 -11.49
C ASP A 201 8.12 9.14 -10.94
N LEU A 202 8.95 8.70 -9.99
CA LEU A 202 8.80 7.40 -9.34
C LEU A 202 7.54 7.37 -8.46
N ILE A 203 7.31 8.44 -7.70
CA ILE A 203 6.16 8.55 -6.80
C ILE A 203 4.86 8.64 -7.60
N GLU A 204 4.84 9.39 -8.70
CA GLU A 204 3.72 9.47 -9.62
C GLU A 204 3.39 8.10 -10.21
N ALA A 205 4.36 7.40 -10.79
CA ALA A 205 4.13 6.07 -11.36
C ALA A 205 3.59 5.08 -10.33
N PHE A 206 4.15 5.11 -9.11
CA PHE A 206 3.66 4.33 -7.97
C PHE A 206 2.20 4.68 -7.61
N HIS A 207 1.91 5.96 -7.42
CA HIS A 207 0.61 6.47 -6.97
C HIS A 207 -0.49 6.21 -7.99
N SER A 208 -0.22 6.54 -9.25
CA SER A 208 -1.15 6.35 -10.37
C SER A 208 -1.37 4.87 -10.72
N SER A 209 -0.56 3.95 -10.21
CA SER A 209 -0.80 2.51 -10.36
C SER A 209 -1.95 1.98 -9.50
N VAL A 210 -2.42 2.79 -8.53
CA VAL A 210 -3.48 2.44 -7.59
C VAL A 210 -4.67 3.38 -7.71
N PHE A 211 -4.40 4.68 -7.84
CA PHE A 211 -5.44 5.70 -7.83
C PHE A 211 -5.50 6.45 -9.15
N GLU A 212 -6.70 6.78 -9.58
CA GLU A 212 -6.92 7.76 -10.65
C GLU A 212 -6.73 9.17 -10.06
N SER A 213 -5.55 9.77 -10.26
CA SER A 213 -5.23 11.08 -9.71
C SER A 213 -4.27 11.86 -10.59
N ASN A 214 -4.57 13.15 -10.79
CA ASN A 214 -3.69 14.11 -11.49
C ASN A 214 -2.78 14.88 -10.53
N MET A 215 -2.71 14.53 -9.24
CA MET A 215 -1.99 15.28 -8.21
C MET A 215 -0.50 15.48 -8.51
N PHE A 216 0.12 14.53 -9.21
CA PHE A 216 1.53 14.61 -9.60
C PHE A 216 1.76 15.12 -11.03
N VAL A 217 0.67 15.36 -11.78
CA VAL A 217 0.68 15.79 -13.18
C VAL A 217 0.38 17.28 -13.30
N GLU A 218 -0.80 17.72 -12.86
CA GLU A 218 -1.35 19.05 -13.18
C GLU A 218 -1.01 20.14 -12.15
N PRO A 219 -0.74 19.83 -10.86
CA PRO A 219 -0.19 20.78 -9.90
C PRO A 219 1.26 20.43 -9.49
N ARG A 220 2.04 19.78 -10.35
CA ARG A 220 3.38 19.26 -10.01
C ARG A 220 4.32 20.32 -9.44
N ASP A 221 4.32 21.52 -10.02
CA ASP A 221 5.17 22.63 -9.57
C ASP A 221 4.73 23.20 -8.20
N ASN A 222 3.49 22.93 -7.79
CA ASN A 222 2.96 23.33 -6.49
C ASN A 222 3.30 22.32 -5.38
N ILE A 223 3.91 21.17 -5.70
CA ILE A 223 4.33 20.19 -4.68
C ILE A 223 5.47 20.75 -3.84
N THR A 224 5.19 20.97 -2.56
CA THR A 224 6.15 21.54 -1.59
C THR A 224 6.86 20.48 -0.76
N ALA A 225 6.20 19.34 -0.48
CA ALA A 225 6.79 18.23 0.27
C ALA A 225 6.17 16.88 -0.14
N VAL A 226 7.00 15.83 -0.12
CA VAL A 226 6.56 14.44 -0.31
C VAL A 226 7.31 13.54 0.66
N ASP A 227 6.63 13.11 1.72
CA ASP A 227 7.19 12.23 2.74
C ASP A 227 6.65 10.82 2.57
N ILE A 228 7.54 9.82 2.66
CA ILE A 228 7.14 8.42 2.60
C ILE A 228 7.61 7.65 3.82
N GLN A 229 6.76 6.73 4.27
CA GLN A 229 7.08 5.71 5.26
C GLN A 229 6.80 4.35 4.62
N ILE A 230 7.81 3.49 4.55
CA ILE A 230 7.69 2.13 4.03
C ILE A 230 8.10 1.15 5.12
N LYS A 231 7.21 0.21 5.42
CA LYS A 231 7.45 -0.92 6.30
C LYS A 231 7.21 -2.21 5.54
N LEU A 232 8.24 -3.04 5.43
CA LEU A 232 8.15 -4.39 4.88
C LEU A 232 8.42 -5.40 5.99
N VAL A 233 7.58 -6.41 6.12
CA VAL A 233 7.71 -7.45 7.14
C VAL A 233 7.88 -8.80 6.48
N MET A 234 8.86 -9.56 6.96
CA MET A 234 9.12 -10.92 6.52
C MET A 234 9.02 -11.91 7.66
N GLU A 235 8.28 -13.00 7.46
CA GLU A 235 8.21 -14.11 8.41
C GLU A 235 9.42 -15.04 8.29
N LYS A 236 9.96 -15.45 9.45
CA LYS A 236 11.04 -16.43 9.58
C LYS A 236 10.47 -17.84 9.56
N VAL A 237 10.70 -18.56 8.47
CA VAL A 237 10.30 -19.96 8.37
C VAL A 237 11.41 -20.86 8.89
N LYS A 238 11.13 -21.56 9.99
CA LYS A 238 12.09 -22.46 10.68
C LYS A 238 12.69 -23.52 9.74
N LYS A 239 11.90 -24.00 8.77
CA LYS A 239 12.34 -24.98 7.78
C LYS A 239 13.09 -24.24 6.66
N GLY A 240 14.43 -24.25 6.73
CA GLY A 240 15.30 -23.77 5.65
C GLY A 240 15.83 -22.33 5.82
N ASN A 241 15.65 -21.69 6.99
CA ASN A 241 16.06 -20.30 7.23
C ASN A 241 15.59 -19.33 6.13
N LYS A 242 14.38 -19.57 5.60
CA LYS A 242 13.79 -18.75 4.55
C LYS A 242 13.02 -17.58 5.17
N LEU A 243 13.08 -16.44 4.51
CA LEU A 243 12.24 -15.28 4.82
C LEU A 243 11.14 -15.17 3.76
N ILE A 244 9.90 -15.00 4.19
CA ILE A 244 8.74 -14.90 3.30
C ILE A 244 8.04 -13.55 3.55
N PRO A 245 7.71 -12.76 2.51
CA PRO A 245 6.88 -11.58 2.64
C PRO A 245 5.59 -11.86 3.43
N SER A 246 5.33 -11.04 4.45
CA SER A 246 4.15 -11.15 5.31
C SER A 246 3.31 -9.87 5.28
N GLU A 247 3.94 -8.70 5.18
CA GLU A 247 3.25 -7.41 5.15
C GLU A 247 4.05 -6.40 4.33
N ALA A 248 3.33 -5.54 3.61
CA ALA A 248 3.85 -4.28 3.09
C ALA A 248 2.90 -3.16 3.50
N LYS A 249 3.45 -2.12 4.14
CA LYS A 249 2.72 -0.90 4.49
C LYS A 249 3.48 0.31 3.98
N ILE A 250 2.78 1.17 3.24
CA ILE A 250 3.30 2.43 2.74
C ILE A 250 2.36 3.55 3.19
N ILE A 251 2.90 4.61 3.76
CA ILE A 251 2.19 5.87 3.99
C ILE A 251 2.90 6.95 3.18
N LEU A 252 2.18 7.59 2.27
CA LEU A 252 2.65 8.70 1.46
C LEU A 252 1.91 9.97 1.86
N THR A 253 2.64 10.97 2.32
CA THR A 253 2.10 12.31 2.59
C THR A 253 2.60 13.28 1.54
N THR A 254 1.68 13.92 0.82
CA THR A 254 2.00 14.91 -0.21
C THR A 254 1.40 16.25 0.18
N SER A 255 2.22 17.32 0.16
CA SER A 255 1.77 18.69 0.43
C SER A 255 1.93 19.56 -0.81
N LEU A 256 0.91 20.36 -1.11
CA LEU A 256 0.86 21.28 -2.24
C LEU A 256 0.50 22.68 -1.75
N GLU A 257 1.09 23.69 -2.36
CA GLU A 257 0.80 25.10 -2.11
C GLU A 257 0.87 25.88 -3.43
N ASN A 258 -0.22 26.55 -3.80
CA ASN A 258 -0.23 27.56 -4.84
C ASN A 258 -0.43 28.94 -4.21
N LYS A 259 0.64 29.75 -4.23
CA LYS A 259 0.62 31.09 -3.64
C LYS A 259 -0.12 32.13 -4.48
N GLU A 260 -0.21 31.91 -5.79
CA GLU A 260 -0.88 32.83 -6.72
C GLU A 260 -2.41 32.68 -6.60
N GLU A 261 -2.88 31.44 -6.60
CA GLU A 261 -4.29 31.08 -6.46
C GLU A 261 -4.72 30.91 -5.00
N LYS A 262 -3.79 31.07 -4.05
CA LYS A 262 -4.01 31.04 -2.60
C LYS A 262 -4.74 29.79 -2.11
N TRP A 263 -4.25 28.63 -2.52
CA TRP A 263 -4.74 27.38 -1.99
C TRP A 263 -3.60 26.48 -1.51
N THR A 264 -3.95 25.61 -0.57
CA THR A 264 -3.09 24.52 -0.10
C THR A 264 -3.83 23.21 -0.22
N ALA A 265 -3.09 22.13 -0.41
CA ALA A 265 -3.66 20.80 -0.34
C ALA A 265 -2.71 19.83 0.36
N LYS A 266 -3.28 18.82 1.00
CA LYS A 266 -2.54 17.73 1.64
C LYS A 266 -3.22 16.40 1.32
N SER A 267 -2.47 15.47 0.76
CA SER A 267 -2.87 14.06 0.65
C SER A 267 -2.17 13.23 1.70
N GLU A 268 -2.89 12.30 2.30
CA GLU A 268 -2.35 11.20 3.08
C GLU A 268 -2.90 9.89 2.52
N ASP A 269 -2.01 9.12 1.90
CA ASP A 269 -2.34 7.89 1.19
C ASP A 269 -1.71 6.70 1.92
N HIS A 270 -2.52 5.69 2.25
CA HIS A 270 -2.12 4.46 2.92
C HIS A 270 -2.30 3.29 1.98
N PHE A 271 -1.28 2.45 1.88
CA PHE A 271 -1.29 1.22 1.11
C PHE A 271 -0.85 0.09 2.03
N GLU A 272 -1.78 -0.77 2.42
CA GLU A 272 -1.56 -1.85 3.38
C GLU A 272 -1.90 -3.19 2.76
N TYR A 273 -0.93 -4.11 2.78
CA TYR A 273 -1.07 -5.45 2.23
C TYR A 273 -0.58 -6.47 3.24
N TYR A 274 -1.41 -7.47 3.51
CA TYR A 274 -1.11 -8.59 4.37
C TYR A 274 -1.13 -9.86 3.55
N TYR A 275 0.01 -10.55 3.49
CA TYR A 275 0.19 -11.76 2.72
C TYR A 275 0.10 -12.97 3.64
N ARG A 276 -0.77 -13.90 3.29
CA ARG A 276 -0.96 -15.19 3.97
C ARG A 276 -0.81 -16.29 2.94
N ASN A 277 -0.28 -17.43 3.36
CA ASN A 277 -0.19 -18.62 2.50
C ASN A 277 0.47 -18.33 1.13
N LEU A 278 1.50 -17.47 1.09
CA LEU A 278 2.24 -17.17 -0.15
C LEU A 278 2.75 -18.46 -0.78
N ASN A 279 2.41 -18.69 -2.05
CA ASN A 279 2.68 -19.92 -2.82
C ASN A 279 2.04 -21.21 -2.26
N ASN A 280 1.14 -21.11 -1.28
CA ASN A 280 0.47 -22.24 -0.64
C ASN A 280 -1.06 -22.19 -0.82
N VAL A 281 -1.58 -21.27 -1.62
CA VAL A 281 -2.98 -21.31 -2.06
C VAL A 281 -3.10 -22.38 -3.15
N GLU A 282 -3.96 -23.37 -2.88
CA GLU A 282 -4.35 -24.40 -3.84
C GLU A 282 -5.14 -23.80 -5.02
N GLU A 283 -5.69 -24.65 -5.88
CA GLU A 283 -6.54 -24.21 -6.99
C GLU A 283 -7.77 -23.43 -6.48
N ILE A 284 -7.98 -22.22 -7.01
CA ILE A 284 -9.17 -21.42 -6.72
C ILE A 284 -10.32 -21.97 -7.56
N LYS A 285 -11.16 -22.77 -6.89
CA LYS A 285 -12.30 -23.41 -7.53
C LYS A 285 -13.36 -22.39 -7.94
N LYS A 286 -13.93 -22.61 -9.12
CA LYS A 286 -15.11 -21.88 -9.58
C LYS A 286 -16.25 -22.01 -8.55
N PRO A 287 -16.85 -20.89 -8.09
CA PRO A 287 -17.99 -20.94 -7.19
C PRO A 287 -19.20 -21.64 -7.81
N GLU A 288 -20.01 -22.27 -6.96
CA GLU A 288 -21.30 -22.84 -7.36
C GLU A 288 -22.21 -21.75 -7.96
N GLY A 289 -22.93 -22.08 -9.04
CA GLY A 289 -23.81 -21.16 -9.76
C GLY A 289 -23.13 -20.29 -10.82
N VAL A 290 -21.80 -20.23 -10.87
CA VAL A 290 -21.09 -19.55 -11.97
C VAL A 290 -21.15 -20.41 -13.24
N THR A 291 -21.71 -19.83 -14.31
CA THR A 291 -21.71 -20.41 -15.65
C THR A 291 -20.64 -19.72 -16.49
N LEU A 292 -19.53 -20.43 -16.75
CA LEU A 292 -18.50 -20.00 -17.69
C LEU A 292 -19.07 -20.24 -19.09
N LYS A 293 -19.29 -19.15 -19.84
CA LYS A 293 -19.68 -19.22 -21.26
C LYS A 293 -18.49 -18.78 -22.10
#